data_AF-A0A9W9BAN7-F1
#
_entry.id   AF-A0A9W9BAN7-F1
#
_cell.length_a   1.000
_cell.length_b   1.000
_cell.length_c   1.000
_cell.angle_alpha   90.00
_cell.angle_beta   90.00
_cell.angle_gamma   90.00
#
_symmetry.space_group_name_H-M   'P 1'
#
loop_
_entity.id
_entity.type
_entity.pdbx_description
1 polymer ?
#
loop_
_entity_poly.entity_id
_entity_poly.type
_entity_poly.pdbx_seq_one_letter_code
_entity_poly.pdbx_strand_id
1 'polypeptide(L)'
;MAPNNFKIGVVAVLAGCIPSVTAAPVGSNNDQTCRKTSVAILGAGMAGITAAQALHNASVSDFVIIEYNDRIGGRAWHGDFGKKSDGSPYVIEYGCNWIQGLGNPGGPENPVYTLVSDAIKLVLK
;
A
#
# COMPACT_ATOMS: atom_id res chain seq x y z
N MET A 1 6.29 25.39 -43.29
CA MET A 1 6.45 26.49 -42.30
C MET A 1 7.86 26.38 -41.76
N ALA A 2 8.74 27.26 -42.25
CA ALA A 2 10.18 27.23 -42.01
C ALA A 2 10.54 27.78 -40.60
N PRO A 3 11.72 27.45 -40.05
CA PRO A 3 12.19 27.99 -38.79
C PRO A 3 12.78 29.41 -38.98
N ASN A 4 12.53 30.28 -38.01
CA ASN A 4 12.98 31.66 -38.04
C ASN A 4 14.39 31.77 -37.43
N ASN A 5 15.31 32.33 -38.20
CA ASN A 5 16.69 32.62 -37.82
C ASN A 5 16.76 33.83 -36.87
N PHE A 6 17.50 33.70 -35.75
CA PHE A 6 17.95 34.84 -34.98
C PHE A 6 19.41 34.63 -34.56
N LYS A 7 20.30 35.49 -35.08
CA LYS A 7 21.73 35.53 -34.74
C LYS A 7 21.94 36.61 -33.68
N ILE A 8 22.60 36.28 -32.57
CA ILE A 8 23.19 37.25 -31.64
C ILE A 8 24.66 36.89 -31.42
N GLY A 9 25.48 37.94 -31.40
CA GLY A 9 26.93 37.92 -31.59
C GLY A 9 27.72 37.29 -30.45
N VAL A 10 28.90 36.80 -30.84
CA VAL A 10 29.96 36.35 -29.94
C VAL A 10 30.60 37.58 -29.30
N VAL A 11 30.48 37.71 -27.98
CA VAL A 11 31.34 38.57 -27.17
C VAL A 11 32.30 37.65 -26.43
N ALA A 12 33.58 37.71 -26.81
CA ALA A 12 34.65 37.05 -26.09
C ALA A 12 34.91 37.82 -24.78
N VAL A 13 34.69 37.16 -23.64
CA VAL A 13 35.12 37.68 -22.34
C VAL A 13 36.35 36.90 -21.90
N LEU A 14 37.38 37.68 -21.57
CA LEU A 14 38.74 37.31 -21.25
C LEU A 14 38.85 36.34 -20.07
N ALA A 15 39.87 35.50 -20.16
CA ALA A 15 40.28 34.50 -19.19
C ALA A 15 40.52 35.09 -17.79
N GLY A 16 39.77 34.60 -16.81
CA GLY A 16 40.13 34.62 -15.40
C GLY A 16 40.09 33.19 -14.88
N CYS A 17 41.25 32.62 -14.55
CA CYS A 17 41.34 31.29 -13.95
C CYS A 17 40.73 31.30 -12.55
N ILE A 18 39.45 30.97 -12.46
CA ILE A 18 38.80 30.57 -11.21
C ILE A 18 39.23 29.12 -10.96
N PRO A 19 39.77 28.74 -9.78
CA PRO A 19 40.00 27.34 -9.49
C PRO A 19 38.63 26.65 -9.47
N SER A 20 38.36 25.86 -10.51
CA SER A 20 37.18 25.01 -10.59
C SER A 20 37.30 23.99 -9.48
N VAL A 21 36.56 24.21 -8.39
CA VAL A 21 36.27 23.16 -7.42
C VAL A 21 35.34 22.19 -8.14
N THR A 22 35.91 21.16 -8.75
CA THR A 22 35.14 20.05 -9.30
C THR A 22 34.58 19.29 -8.10
N ALA A 23 33.37 19.61 -7.70
CA ALA A 23 32.59 18.69 -6.87
C ALA A 23 32.43 17.41 -7.69
N ALA A 24 33.21 16.37 -7.35
CA ALA A 24 32.97 15.06 -7.89
C ALA A 24 31.50 14.72 -7.59
N PRO A 25 30.71 14.23 -8.56
CA PRO A 25 29.43 13.67 -8.23
C PRO A 25 29.72 12.53 -7.26
N VAL A 26 29.30 12.67 -6.00
CA VAL A 26 29.16 11.53 -5.12
C VAL A 26 28.27 10.58 -5.90
N GLY A 27 28.87 9.49 -6.39
CA GLY A 27 28.15 8.39 -7.00
C GLY A 27 27.18 7.90 -5.95
N SER A 28 25.96 8.42 -6.01
CA SER A 28 24.87 7.87 -5.25
C SER A 28 24.71 6.47 -5.82
N ASN A 29 25.12 5.46 -5.04
CA ASN A 29 24.64 4.10 -5.22
C ASN A 29 23.13 4.11 -4.95
N ASN A 30 22.39 4.75 -5.85
CA ASN A 30 20.95 4.76 -5.90
C ASN A 30 20.54 3.45 -6.56
N ASP A 31 20.74 2.36 -5.82
CA ASP A 31 19.93 1.14 -5.98
C ASP A 31 18.52 1.36 -5.39
N GLN A 32 18.07 2.62 -5.36
CA GLN A 32 16.71 3.04 -5.06
C GLN A 32 15.90 2.91 -6.35
N THR A 33 15.39 1.71 -6.61
CA THR A 33 14.47 1.48 -7.72
C THR A 33 13.20 2.30 -7.48
N CYS A 34 13.03 3.39 -8.24
CA CYS A 34 11.79 4.17 -8.21
C CYS A 34 10.66 3.32 -8.81
N ARG A 35 9.82 2.72 -7.96
CA ARG A 35 8.67 1.93 -8.41
C ARG A 35 7.54 2.88 -8.80
N LYS A 36 7.28 2.97 -10.11
CA LYS A 36 6.10 3.63 -10.66
C LYS A 36 4.93 2.65 -10.68
N THR A 37 3.75 3.12 -10.30
CA THR A 37 2.50 2.35 -10.28
C THR A 37 1.34 3.27 -10.65
N SER A 38 0.30 2.74 -11.28
CA SER A 38 -0.87 3.52 -11.69
C SER A 38 -1.79 3.86 -10.52
N VAL A 39 -1.94 2.95 -9.55
CA VAL A 39 -2.81 3.13 -8.38
C VAL A 39 -2.04 2.86 -7.08
N ALA A 40 -2.23 3.71 -6.08
CA ALA A 40 -1.75 3.49 -4.72
C ALA A 40 -2.93 3.34 -3.76
N ILE A 41 -2.93 2.25 -2.98
CA ILE A 41 -3.91 1.97 -1.92
C ILE A 41 -3.22 2.24 -0.59
N LEU A 42 -3.73 3.22 0.16
CA LEU A 42 -3.18 3.59 1.45
C LEU A 42 -3.96 2.88 2.57
N GLY A 43 -3.33 1.89 3.18
CA GLY A 43 -3.88 1.02 4.21
C GLY A 43 -4.26 -0.37 3.69
N ALA A 44 -3.76 -1.41 4.35
CA ALA A 44 -4.06 -2.83 4.15
C ALA A 44 -5.10 -3.34 5.17
N GLY A 45 -6.07 -2.51 5.54
CA GLY A 45 -7.27 -2.94 6.27
C GLY A 45 -8.29 -3.62 5.36
N MET A 46 -9.41 -4.07 5.93
CA MET A 46 -10.52 -4.72 5.19
C MET A 46 -10.87 -3.97 3.89
N ALA A 47 -11.11 -2.66 3.97
CA ALA A 47 -11.46 -1.87 2.80
C ALA A 47 -10.35 -1.81 1.74
N GLY A 48 -9.09 -1.67 2.14
CA GLY A 48 -7.95 -1.58 1.21
C GLY A 48 -7.68 -2.90 0.50
N ILE A 49 -7.75 -4.02 1.23
CA ILE A 49 -7.62 -5.36 0.64
C ILE A 49 -8.79 -5.65 -0.30
N THR A 50 -10.02 -5.31 0.07
CA THR A 50 -11.18 -5.48 -0.82
C THR A 50 -11.07 -4.59 -2.06
N ALA A 51 -10.54 -3.36 -1.94
CA ALA A 51 -10.28 -2.49 -3.08
C ALA A 51 -9.23 -3.09 -4.03
N ALA A 52 -8.13 -3.62 -3.48
CA ALA A 52 -7.10 -4.32 -4.25
C ALA A 52 -7.68 -5.54 -4.99
N GLN A 53 -8.53 -6.32 -4.32
CA GLN A 53 -9.22 -7.46 -4.92
C GLN A 53 -10.17 -7.02 -6.04
N ALA A 54 -10.92 -5.94 -5.84
CA ALA A 54 -11.82 -5.40 -6.86
C ALA A 54 -11.06 -4.91 -8.10
N LEU A 55 -9.93 -4.21 -7.91
CA LEU A 55 -9.04 -3.79 -9.00
C LEU A 55 -8.49 -5.00 -9.76
N HIS A 56 -7.98 -5.99 -9.03
CA HIS A 56 -7.45 -7.22 -9.63
C HIS A 56 -8.51 -7.95 -10.46
N ASN A 57 -9.72 -8.11 -9.92
CA ASN A 57 -10.84 -8.74 -10.64
C ASN A 57 -11.26 -7.95 -11.89
N ALA A 58 -11.08 -6.62 -11.87
CA ALA A 58 -11.29 -5.75 -13.03
C ALA A 58 -10.09 -5.72 -13.99
N SER A 59 -9.13 -6.64 -13.86
CA SER A 59 -7.88 -6.70 -14.64
C SER A 59 -6.95 -5.48 -14.49
N VAL A 60 -7.10 -4.72 -13.40
CA VAL A 60 -6.18 -3.65 -13.00
C VAL A 60 -5.21 -4.21 -11.97
N SER A 61 -4.02 -4.63 -12.41
CA SER A 61 -3.00 -5.25 -11.54
C SER A 61 -1.82 -4.33 -11.20
N ASP A 62 -1.68 -3.18 -11.86
CA ASP A 62 -0.62 -2.20 -11.60
C ASP A 62 -0.97 -1.29 -10.42
N PHE A 63 -1.00 -1.89 -9.22
CA PHE A 63 -1.21 -1.16 -7.97
C PHE A 63 -0.20 -1.56 -6.89
N VAL A 64 -0.07 -0.68 -5.90
CA VAL A 64 0.68 -0.94 -4.67
C VAL A 64 -0.22 -0.70 -3.46
N ILE A 65 -0.06 -1.53 -2.43
CA ILE A 65 -0.68 -1.32 -1.13
C ILE A 65 0.42 -0.85 -0.17
N ILE A 66 0.18 0.26 0.52
CA ILE A 66 1.11 0.83 1.50
C ILE A 66 0.39 0.81 2.85
N GLU A 67 0.87 -0.02 3.77
CA GLU A 67 0.36 -0.12 5.13
C GLU A 67 1.38 0.45 6.11
N TYR A 68 0.90 1.18 7.10
CA TYR A 68 1.74 1.78 8.12
C TYR A 68 2.21 0.75 9.15
N ASN A 69 1.34 -0.20 9.50
CA ASN A 69 1.63 -1.25 10.45
C ASN A 69 2.49 -2.36 9.81
N ASP A 70 3.12 -3.16 10.66
CA ASP A 70 3.84 -4.38 10.30
C ASP A 70 2.92 -5.57 9.98
N ARG A 71 1.61 -5.33 9.96
CA ARG A 71 0.55 -6.32 9.73
C ARG A 71 -0.60 -5.75 8.90
N ILE A 72 -1.31 -6.64 8.23
CA ILE A 72 -2.57 -6.32 7.55
C ILE A 72 -3.76 -6.36 8.54
N GLY A 73 -4.96 -6.04 8.05
CA GLY A 73 -6.22 -6.14 8.79
C GLY A 73 -6.71 -4.82 9.38
N GLY A 74 -5.80 -3.89 9.68
CA GLY A 74 -6.13 -2.57 10.23
C GLY A 74 -6.85 -2.69 11.58
N ARG A 75 -8.11 -2.27 11.65
CA ARG A 75 -8.97 -2.36 12.85
C ARG A 75 -9.54 -3.75 13.13
N ALA A 76 -9.47 -4.69 12.18
CA ALA A 76 -9.66 -6.11 12.48
C ALA A 76 -8.31 -6.64 12.96
N TRP A 77 -8.17 -6.85 14.26
CA TRP A 77 -6.90 -7.16 14.90
C TRP A 77 -7.11 -7.97 16.18
N HIS A 78 -6.37 -9.06 16.30
CA HIS A 78 -6.29 -9.88 17.50
C HIS A 78 -4.87 -9.92 18.07
N GLY A 79 -4.77 -10.31 19.32
CA GLY A 79 -3.49 -10.61 19.96
C GLY A 79 -3.64 -11.28 21.30
N ASP A 80 -2.49 -11.59 21.89
CA ASP A 80 -2.41 -12.30 23.16
C ASP A 80 -2.71 -11.36 24.34
N PHE A 81 -3.51 -11.85 25.28
CA PHE A 81 -3.84 -11.14 26.51
C PHE A 81 -3.92 -12.10 27.70
N GLY A 82 -3.27 -11.73 28.80
CA GLY A 82 -3.24 -12.56 30.02
C GLY A 82 -2.61 -13.94 29.83
N LYS A 83 -2.83 -14.83 30.80
CA LYS A 83 -2.36 -16.23 30.78
C LYS A 83 -3.44 -17.15 31.35
N LYS A 84 -3.62 -18.30 30.71
CA LYS A 84 -4.43 -19.43 31.18
C LYS A 84 -3.69 -20.17 32.29
N SER A 85 -4.38 -21.11 32.95
CA SER A 85 -3.80 -21.97 33.98
C SER A 85 -2.64 -22.85 33.48
N ASP A 86 -2.61 -23.16 32.18
CA ASP A 86 -1.54 -23.92 31.52
C ASP A 86 -0.36 -23.05 31.06
N GLY A 87 -0.41 -21.73 31.31
CA GLY A 87 0.62 -20.76 30.93
C GLY A 87 0.50 -20.21 29.50
N SER A 88 -0.39 -20.73 28.66
CA SER A 88 -0.67 -20.19 27.33
C SER A 88 -1.50 -18.90 27.39
N PRO A 89 -1.39 -17.98 26.41
CA PRO A 89 -2.17 -16.74 26.41
C PRO A 89 -3.64 -16.98 26.02
N TYR A 90 -4.52 -16.03 26.37
CA TYR A 90 -5.81 -15.89 25.69
C TYR A 90 -5.60 -15.10 24.40
N VAL A 91 -6.23 -15.50 23.31
CA VAL A 91 -6.29 -14.68 22.10
C VAL A 91 -7.58 -13.87 22.17
N ILE A 92 -7.48 -12.56 22.05
CA ILE A 92 -8.63 -11.64 22.04
C ILE A 92 -8.59 -10.75 20.81
N GLU A 93 -9.77 -10.34 20.33
CA GLU A 93 -9.89 -9.29 19.32
C GLU A 93 -9.77 -7.92 20.01
N TYR A 94 -8.78 -7.12 19.64
CA TYR A 94 -8.66 -5.74 20.10
C TYR A 94 -9.59 -4.77 19.34
N GLY A 95 -10.17 -5.23 18.23
CA GLY A 95 -11.04 -4.42 17.38
C GLY A 95 -12.35 -5.11 17.04
N CYS A 96 -12.59 -5.37 15.76
CA CYS A 96 -13.86 -5.93 15.27
C CYS A 96 -14.14 -7.33 15.85
N ASN A 97 -15.01 -7.42 16.86
CA ASN A 97 -15.30 -8.69 17.53
C ASN A 97 -16.67 -9.30 17.18
N TRP A 98 -17.56 -8.53 16.53
CA TRP A 98 -18.88 -9.00 16.10
C TRP A 98 -19.14 -8.73 14.62
N ILE A 99 -19.83 -9.68 13.99
CA ILE A 99 -20.58 -9.46 12.76
C ILE A 99 -21.96 -8.96 13.18
N GLN A 100 -22.25 -7.70 12.88
CA GLN A 100 -23.53 -7.09 13.23
C GLN A 100 -24.49 -7.13 12.04
N GLY A 101 -25.73 -7.55 12.31
CA GLY A 101 -26.78 -7.69 11.30
C GLY A 101 -26.54 -8.90 10.40
N LEU A 102 -26.95 -10.09 10.83
CA LEU A 102 -26.82 -11.34 10.08
C LEU A 102 -27.86 -11.49 8.94
N GLY A 103 -28.70 -10.47 8.75
CA GLY A 103 -29.83 -10.50 7.83
C GLY A 103 -31.15 -10.78 8.54
N ASN A 104 -32.24 -10.53 7.80
CA ASN A 104 -33.61 -10.90 8.17
C ASN A 104 -34.16 -11.82 7.09
N PRO A 105 -35.17 -12.67 7.38
CA PRO A 105 -35.84 -13.45 6.33
C PRO A 105 -36.30 -12.55 5.18
N GLY A 106 -35.83 -12.84 3.96
CA GLY A 106 -36.12 -12.05 2.75
C GLY A 106 -35.34 -10.76 2.57
N GLY A 107 -34.43 -10.42 3.51
CA GLY A 107 -33.52 -9.28 3.39
C GLY A 107 -32.17 -9.64 2.74
N PRO A 108 -31.35 -8.63 2.39
CA PRO A 108 -30.00 -8.87 1.89
C PRO A 108 -29.14 -9.50 2.98
N GLU A 109 -28.35 -10.52 2.60
CA GLU A 109 -27.36 -11.13 3.50
C GLU A 109 -26.18 -10.17 3.71
N ASN A 110 -25.62 -10.20 4.93
CA ASN A 110 -24.42 -9.44 5.23
C ASN A 110 -23.20 -10.07 4.54
N PRO A 111 -22.48 -9.36 3.67
CA PRO A 111 -21.36 -9.94 2.94
C PRO A 111 -20.22 -10.41 3.86
N VAL A 112 -20.05 -9.81 5.03
CA VAL A 112 -19.04 -10.25 6.03
C VAL A 112 -19.43 -11.60 6.63
N TYR A 113 -20.72 -11.89 6.78
CA TYR A 113 -21.20 -13.18 7.25
C TYR A 113 -20.91 -14.30 6.24
N THR A 114 -21.13 -14.03 4.95
CA THR A 114 -20.79 -14.98 3.87
C THR A 114 -19.30 -15.30 3.86
N LEU A 115 -18.43 -14.26 3.96
CA LEU A 115 -16.98 -14.42 4.02
C LEU A 115 -16.54 -15.35 5.17
N VAL A 116 -17.08 -15.15 6.37
CA VAL A 116 -16.74 -15.99 7.53
C VAL A 116 -17.29 -17.41 7.39
N SER A 117 -18.52 -17.56 6.89
CA SER A 117 -19.13 -18.86 6.67
C SER A 117 -18.34 -19.72 5.68
N ASP A 118 -17.81 -19.11 4.63
CA ASP A 118 -16.99 -19.81 3.64
C ASP A 118 -15.59 -20.14 4.18
N ALA A 119 -14.99 -19.24 4.96
CA ALA A 119 -13.72 -19.51 5.64
C ALA A 119 -13.83 -20.70 6.62
N ILE A 120 -14.93 -20.78 7.39
CA ILE A 120 -15.18 -21.90 8.32
C ILE A 120 -15.29 -23.22 7.54
N LYS A 121 -16.00 -23.24 6.41
CA LYS A 121 -16.08 -24.44 5.54
C LYS A 121 -14.73 -24.86 4.98
N LEU A 122 -13.78 -23.93 4.82
CA LEU A 122 -12.44 -24.21 4.31
C LEU A 122 -11.53 -24.83 5.39
N VAL A 123 -11.66 -24.40 6.65
CA VAL A 123 -10.87 -24.91 7.78
C VAL A 123 -11.36 -26.27 8.29
N LEU A 124 -12.63 -26.59 8.06
CA LEU A 124 -13.26 -27.84 8.51
C LEU A 124 -13.27 -28.95 7.45
N LYS A 125 -12.66 -28.73 6.28
CA LYS A 125 -12.40 -29.78 5.27
C LYS A 125 -10.98 -30.32 5.44
#